data_AF-A0A3M1GVG5-F1
#
_entry.id   AF-A0A3M1GVG5-F1
#
_cell.length_a   1.000
_cell.length_b   1.000
_cell.length_c   1.000
_cell.angle_alpha   90.00
_cell.angle_beta   90.00
_cell.angle_gamma   90.00
#
_symmetry.space_group_name_H-M   'P 1'
#
loop_
_entity.id
_entity.type
_entity.pdbx_description
1 polymer ?
#
loop_
_entity_poly.entity_id
_entity_poly.type
_entity_poly.pdbx_seq_one_letter_code
_entity_poly.pdbx_strand_id
1 'polypeptide(L)'
;MWSDLERQQQRRRLEEARRDRALIEVLPRVVAAGFGVIPIGRIPGGLELACAPTLTPRATRALEKVIGLRVRTVAMDEALVHVYISRLYLEGAAVDFQTFLSPDFLEDPAAWARLRTEKDGAGLTVQWSPPEDAIVALDYAYRTVLRSLDHGHREPRFAFEAGPLELGFELVAEGDGPALLLEAEQPPGDEVAVLARESYCVGGLEHRHGWRVHALEGAPFMIHPSEVQIVGLRPDGALRLWVYDRTVDVRPGERPVFSLTYYFLSMGQRLERQLEVQIHDLALVPRRRVRALGAPIPWTGEHLRRWLGVGEEPGGAGARRGGSATGERARGG
;
A
#
# COMPACT_ATOMS: atom_id res chain seq x y z
N MET A 1 -3.13 1.37 -32.02
CA MET A 1 -3.00 2.80 -31.70
C MET A 1 -4.21 3.48 -32.32
N TRP A 2 -5.09 4.09 -31.51
CA TRP A 2 -6.32 4.71 -32.01
C TRP A 2 -6.02 6.02 -32.75
N SER A 3 -6.64 6.22 -33.91
CA SER A 3 -6.59 7.48 -34.65
C SER A 3 -7.35 8.59 -33.90
N ASP A 4 -7.05 9.85 -34.23
CA ASP A 4 -7.73 11.00 -33.63
C ASP A 4 -9.24 10.99 -33.91
N LEU A 5 -9.65 10.58 -35.12
CA LEU A 5 -11.05 10.45 -35.49
C LEU A 5 -11.77 9.40 -34.63
N GLU A 6 -11.16 8.23 -34.42
CA GLU A 6 -11.70 7.19 -33.55
C GLU A 6 -11.80 7.67 -32.10
N ARG A 7 -10.76 8.35 -31.59
CA ARG A 7 -10.78 8.94 -30.24
C ARG A 7 -11.89 9.97 -30.07
N GLN A 8 -12.12 10.81 -31.09
CA GLN A 8 -13.22 11.78 -31.08
C GLN A 8 -14.60 11.10 -31.08
N GLN A 9 -14.78 10.03 -31.86
CA GLN A 9 -16.01 9.26 -31.87
C GLN A 9 -16.27 8.56 -30.52
N GLN A 10 -15.25 7.92 -29.93
CA GLN A 10 -15.33 7.31 -28.61
C GLN A 10 -15.71 8.34 -27.54
N ARG A 11 -15.06 9.51 -27.54
CA ARG A 11 -15.38 10.61 -26.61
C ARG A 11 -16.83 11.07 -26.76
N ARG A 12 -17.33 11.22 -27.99
CA ARG A 12 -18.72 11.62 -28.24
C ARG A 12 -19.70 10.62 -27.61
N ARG A 13 -19.47 9.33 -27.82
CA ARG A 13 -20.32 8.26 -27.28
C ARG A 13 -20.31 8.21 -25.75
N LEU A 14 -19.15 8.45 -25.13
CA LEU A 14 -19.03 8.56 -23.67
C LEU A 14 -19.72 9.83 -23.12
N GLU A 15 -19.66 10.96 -23.83
CA GLU A 15 -20.43 12.17 -23.47
C GLU A 15 -21.94 11.98 -23.59
N GLU A 16 -22.41 11.25 -24.61
CA GLU A 16 -23.82 10.89 -24.75
C GLU A 16 -24.28 10.03 -23.58
N ALA A 17 -23.51 8.98 -23.24
CA ALA A 17 -23.79 8.12 -22.10
C ALA A 17 -23.80 8.88 -20.77
N ARG A 18 -22.86 9.81 -20.57
CA ARG A 18 -22.78 10.67 -19.38
C ARG A 18 -24.07 11.46 -19.12
N ARG A 19 -24.79 11.84 -20.19
CA ARG A 19 -26.05 12.60 -20.07
C ARG A 19 -27.22 11.72 -19.67
N ASP A 20 -27.12 10.40 -19.82
CA ASP A 20 -28.13 9.44 -19.39
C ASP A 20 -27.81 8.92 -17.98
N ARG A 21 -28.27 9.66 -16.98
CA ARG A 21 -28.06 9.31 -15.56
C ARG A 21 -28.63 7.94 -15.21
N ALA A 22 -29.79 7.57 -15.78
CA ALA A 22 -30.44 6.29 -15.52
C ALA A 22 -29.68 5.10 -16.14
N LEU A 23 -28.82 5.35 -17.13
CA LEU A 23 -27.90 4.36 -17.68
C LEU A 23 -26.66 4.20 -16.80
N ILE A 24 -26.08 5.31 -16.32
CA ILE A 24 -24.88 5.30 -15.46
C ILE A 24 -25.17 4.65 -14.10
N GLU A 25 -26.31 4.99 -13.48
CA GLU A 25 -26.69 4.48 -12.15
C GLU A 25 -26.98 2.96 -12.12
N VAL A 26 -27.01 2.28 -13.26
CA VAL A 26 -27.16 0.81 -13.30
C VAL A 26 -25.94 0.09 -12.73
N LEU A 27 -24.74 0.69 -12.81
CA LEU A 27 -23.52 0.09 -12.27
C LEU A 27 -23.10 0.77 -10.96
N PRO A 28 -22.87 0.00 -9.88
CA PRO A 28 -22.20 0.53 -8.70
C PRO A 28 -20.80 1.06 -9.04
N ARG A 29 -20.37 2.14 -8.36
CA ARG A 29 -19.05 2.75 -8.60
C ARG A 29 -17.88 1.77 -8.49
N VAL A 30 -17.93 0.87 -7.50
CA VAL A 30 -16.89 -0.15 -7.29
C VAL A 30 -16.83 -1.16 -8.43
N VAL A 31 -17.96 -1.50 -9.04
CA VAL A 31 -18.02 -2.37 -10.21
C VAL A 31 -17.45 -1.65 -11.43
N ALA A 32 -17.88 -0.40 -11.66
CA ALA A 32 -17.39 0.41 -12.77
C ALA A 32 -15.86 0.61 -12.71
N ALA A 33 -15.33 1.01 -11.55
CA ALA A 33 -13.89 1.23 -11.36
C ALA A 33 -13.10 -0.09 -11.32
N GLY A 34 -13.61 -1.12 -10.66
CA GLY A 34 -12.94 -2.42 -10.53
C GLY A 34 -12.82 -3.13 -11.87
N PHE A 35 -13.90 -3.18 -12.66
CA PHE A 35 -13.88 -3.79 -13.98
C PHE A 35 -13.41 -2.84 -15.09
N GLY A 36 -13.26 -1.54 -14.82
CA GLY A 36 -12.85 -0.57 -15.85
C GLY A 36 -13.89 -0.40 -16.94
N VAL A 37 -15.17 -0.28 -16.57
CA VAL A 37 -16.32 -0.27 -17.50
C VAL A 37 -17.25 0.91 -17.30
N ILE A 38 -17.84 1.39 -18.40
CA ILE A 38 -18.84 2.47 -18.42
C ILE A 38 -20.03 2.03 -19.28
N PRO A 39 -21.28 2.08 -18.78
CA PRO A 39 -22.44 1.82 -19.61
C PRO A 39 -22.58 2.87 -20.72
N ILE A 40 -22.69 2.43 -21.97
CA ILE A 40 -22.84 3.29 -23.15
C ILE A 40 -24.10 3.00 -23.97
N GLY A 41 -24.89 2.02 -23.53
CA GLY A 41 -26.17 1.69 -24.14
C GLY A 41 -26.83 0.49 -23.46
N ARG A 42 -28.08 0.23 -23.86
CA ARG A 42 -28.84 -0.96 -23.46
C ARG A 42 -28.94 -1.91 -24.65
N ILE A 43 -28.90 -3.21 -24.36
CA ILE A 43 -29.15 -4.28 -25.35
C ILE A 43 -30.27 -5.19 -24.82
N PRO A 44 -30.91 -6.02 -25.65
CA PRO A 44 -31.94 -6.95 -25.17
C PRO A 44 -31.41 -7.86 -24.05
N GLY A 45 -31.96 -7.69 -22.84
CA GLY A 45 -31.57 -8.44 -21.64
C GLY A 45 -30.20 -8.08 -21.06
N GLY A 46 -29.63 -6.91 -21.40
CA GLY A 46 -28.27 -6.56 -20.97
C GLY A 46 -27.84 -5.12 -21.17
N LEU A 47 -26.54 -4.89 -20.98
CA LEU A 47 -25.87 -3.61 -21.17
C LEU A 47 -24.81 -3.70 -22.26
N GLU A 48 -24.61 -2.58 -22.93
CA GLU A 48 -23.41 -2.34 -23.70
C GLU A 48 -22.46 -1.46 -22.89
N LEU A 49 -21.21 -1.90 -22.72
CA LEU A 49 -20.22 -1.28 -21.85
C LEU A 49 -18.98 -0.88 -22.65
N ALA A 50 -18.55 0.37 -22.54
CA ALA A 50 -17.20 0.78 -22.91
C ALA A 50 -16.20 0.19 -21.91
N CYS A 51 -15.07 -0.31 -22.39
CA CYS A 51 -14.02 -0.86 -21.52
C CYS A 51 -12.63 -0.57 -22.08
N ALA A 52 -11.62 -0.64 -21.20
CA ALA A 52 -10.23 -0.66 -21.65
C ALA A 52 -9.97 -1.94 -22.48
N PRO A 53 -9.01 -1.91 -23.44
CA PRO A 53 -8.69 -3.10 -24.25
C PRO A 53 -8.08 -4.24 -23.43
N THR A 54 -7.66 -3.95 -22.21
CA THR A 54 -7.05 -4.87 -21.25
C THR A 54 -8.05 -5.74 -20.51
N LEU A 55 -9.36 -5.46 -20.61
CA LEU A 55 -10.41 -6.26 -19.99
C LEU A 55 -10.43 -7.67 -20.61
N THR A 56 -10.17 -8.69 -19.79
CA THR A 56 -10.07 -10.07 -20.26
C THR A 56 -11.44 -10.71 -20.44
N PRO A 57 -11.58 -11.75 -21.30
CA PRO A 57 -12.81 -12.53 -21.39
C PRO A 57 -13.23 -13.15 -20.04
N ARG A 58 -12.26 -13.46 -19.17
CA ARG A 58 -12.50 -13.96 -17.82
C ARG A 58 -13.17 -12.89 -16.95
N ALA A 59 -12.64 -11.68 -16.94
CA ALA A 59 -13.24 -10.54 -16.25
C ALA A 59 -14.63 -10.19 -16.82
N THR A 60 -14.84 -10.27 -18.13
CA THR A 60 -16.17 -10.05 -18.74
C THR A 60 -17.19 -11.07 -18.24
N ARG A 61 -16.84 -12.37 -18.18
CA ARG A 61 -17.75 -13.40 -17.64
C ARG A 61 -18.07 -13.16 -16.16
N ALA A 62 -17.06 -12.82 -15.36
CA ALA A 62 -17.27 -12.49 -13.96
C ALA A 62 -18.16 -11.25 -13.81
N LEU A 63 -17.98 -10.23 -14.66
CA LEU A 63 -18.82 -9.03 -14.68
C LEU A 63 -20.29 -9.37 -14.93
N GLU A 64 -20.61 -10.23 -15.90
CA GLU A 64 -21.99 -10.68 -16.15
C GLU A 64 -22.63 -11.35 -14.91
N LYS A 65 -21.84 -12.14 -14.16
CA LYS A 65 -22.30 -12.75 -12.90
C LYS A 65 -22.46 -11.71 -11.79
N VAL A 66 -21.52 -10.78 -11.69
CA VAL A 66 -21.54 -9.67 -10.73
C VAL A 66 -22.72 -8.75 -10.99
N ILE A 67 -23.08 -8.41 -12.22
CA ILE A 67 -24.22 -7.49 -12.45
C ILE A 67 -25.54 -8.20 -12.70
N GLY A 68 -25.52 -9.51 -12.98
CA GLY A 68 -26.73 -10.30 -13.26
C GLY A 68 -27.39 -9.96 -14.61
N LEU A 69 -26.65 -9.33 -15.53
CA LEU A 69 -27.12 -8.90 -16.84
C LEU A 69 -26.16 -9.42 -17.92
N ARG A 70 -26.67 -9.60 -19.14
CA ARG A 70 -25.80 -9.83 -20.30
C ARG A 70 -24.95 -8.60 -20.57
N VAL A 71 -23.71 -8.80 -21.00
CA VAL A 71 -22.79 -7.70 -21.30
C VAL A 71 -22.27 -7.82 -22.72
N ARG A 72 -22.35 -6.71 -23.47
CA ARG A 72 -21.55 -6.50 -24.69
C ARG A 72 -20.49 -5.46 -24.42
N THR A 73 -19.22 -5.84 -24.50
CA THR A 73 -18.10 -4.92 -24.31
C THR A 73 -17.68 -4.26 -25.62
N VAL A 74 -17.37 -2.97 -25.58
CA VAL A 74 -16.79 -2.19 -26.67
C VAL A 74 -15.46 -1.64 -26.20
N ALA A 75 -14.37 -2.12 -26.79
CA ALA A 75 -13.03 -1.62 -26.46
C ALA A 75 -12.90 -0.15 -26.88
N MET A 76 -12.39 0.68 -25.98
CA MET A 76 -12.09 2.09 -26.19
C MET A 76 -10.66 2.43 -25.74
N ASP A 77 -10.20 3.64 -26.00
CA ASP A 77 -8.93 4.13 -25.45
C ASP A 77 -8.96 4.11 -23.92
N GLU A 78 -7.97 3.45 -23.32
CA GLU A 78 -7.89 3.23 -21.87
C GLU A 78 -7.81 4.54 -21.08
N ALA A 79 -7.08 5.54 -21.59
CA ALA A 79 -6.99 6.84 -20.92
C ALA A 79 -8.34 7.56 -20.93
N LEU A 80 -9.12 7.42 -22.00
CA LEU A 80 -10.49 7.94 -22.02
C LEU A 80 -11.37 7.21 -20.99
N VAL A 81 -11.36 5.88 -20.97
CA VAL A 81 -12.15 5.11 -20.00
C VAL A 81 -11.81 5.52 -18.57
N HIS A 82 -10.52 5.62 -18.23
CA HIS A 82 -10.07 6.04 -16.91
C HIS A 82 -10.57 7.44 -16.53
N VAL A 83 -10.46 8.41 -17.45
CA VAL A 83 -10.96 9.78 -17.24
C VAL A 83 -12.46 9.81 -16.98
N TYR A 84 -13.26 9.05 -17.72
CA TYR A 84 -14.71 9.03 -17.51
C TYR A 84 -15.11 8.26 -16.25
N ILE A 85 -14.42 7.17 -15.88
CA ILE A 85 -14.66 6.51 -14.60
C ILE A 85 -14.42 7.49 -13.45
N SER A 86 -13.28 8.20 -13.47
CA SER A 86 -12.95 9.21 -12.48
C SER A 86 -14.04 10.30 -12.38
N ARG A 87 -14.53 10.81 -13.52
CA ARG A 87 -15.55 11.86 -13.57
C ARG A 87 -16.96 11.41 -13.19
N LEU A 88 -17.35 10.18 -13.53
CA LEU A 88 -18.72 9.70 -13.39
C LEU A 88 -18.98 9.00 -12.06
N TYR A 89 -17.95 8.38 -11.47
CA TYR A 89 -18.11 7.49 -10.32
C TYR A 89 -17.25 7.86 -9.12
N LEU A 90 -16.11 8.52 -9.34
CA LEU A 90 -15.15 8.79 -8.27
C LEU A 90 -15.30 10.20 -7.72
N GLU A 91 -15.47 11.21 -8.57
CA GLU A 91 -15.66 12.62 -8.17
C GLU A 91 -14.60 13.13 -7.17
N GLY A 92 -13.36 12.61 -7.25
CA GLY A 92 -12.27 12.93 -6.32
C GLY A 92 -12.20 12.07 -5.05
N ALA A 93 -13.14 11.14 -4.86
CA ALA A 93 -13.08 10.13 -3.80
C ALA A 93 -12.31 8.88 -4.25
N ALA A 94 -11.64 8.24 -3.29
CA ALA A 94 -11.06 6.91 -3.47
C ALA A 94 -12.14 5.82 -3.35
N VAL A 95 -11.94 4.70 -4.06
CA VAL A 95 -12.75 3.47 -3.90
C VAL A 95 -11.89 2.47 -3.14
N ASP A 96 -12.42 1.96 -2.04
CA ASP A 96 -11.76 0.88 -1.31
C ASP A 96 -12.19 -0.47 -1.91
N PHE A 97 -11.33 -1.03 -2.76
CA PHE A 97 -11.61 -2.28 -3.45
C PHE A 97 -11.54 -3.47 -2.52
N GLN A 98 -12.42 -4.44 -2.74
CA GLN A 98 -12.32 -5.74 -2.08
C GLN A 98 -11.04 -6.46 -2.50
N THR A 99 -10.41 -7.10 -1.52
CA THR A 99 -9.22 -7.91 -1.71
C THR A 99 -9.50 -9.37 -1.34
N PHE A 100 -8.74 -10.27 -1.95
CA PHE A 100 -8.97 -11.72 -1.95
C PHE A 100 -7.67 -12.47 -1.68
N LEU A 101 -7.79 -13.68 -1.13
CA LEU A 101 -6.64 -14.56 -0.85
C LEU A 101 -6.36 -15.57 -1.96
N SER A 102 -7.22 -15.64 -2.98
CA SER A 102 -7.08 -16.56 -4.11
C SER A 102 -6.88 -15.80 -5.42
N PRO A 103 -5.94 -16.22 -6.30
CA PRO A 103 -5.77 -15.63 -7.64
C PRO A 103 -6.97 -15.90 -8.57
N ASP A 104 -7.82 -16.87 -8.21
CA ASP A 104 -8.98 -17.28 -8.98
C ASP A 104 -10.30 -16.69 -8.45
N PHE A 105 -10.23 -15.62 -7.64
CA PHE A 105 -11.39 -14.97 -7.03
C PHE A 105 -12.51 -14.56 -8.01
N LEU A 106 -12.20 -14.39 -9.31
CA LEU A 106 -13.23 -14.11 -10.32
C LEU A 106 -14.13 -15.30 -10.65
N GLU A 107 -13.77 -16.52 -10.25
CA GLU A 107 -14.58 -17.74 -10.48
C GLU A 107 -15.35 -18.18 -9.23
N ASP A 108 -15.15 -17.50 -8.10
CA ASP A 108 -15.79 -17.81 -6.83
C ASP A 108 -17.11 -17.04 -6.69
N PRO A 109 -18.27 -17.73 -6.59
CA PRO A 109 -19.56 -17.08 -6.35
C PRO A 109 -19.60 -16.22 -5.08
N ALA A 110 -18.86 -16.59 -4.02
CA ALA A 110 -18.79 -15.80 -2.80
C ALA A 110 -18.06 -14.46 -3.03
N ALA A 111 -17.06 -14.45 -3.90
CA ALA A 111 -16.35 -13.24 -4.30
C ALA A 111 -17.21 -12.32 -5.17
N TRP A 112 -18.12 -12.85 -5.99
CA TRP A 112 -18.99 -12.02 -6.84
C TRP A 112 -19.90 -11.09 -6.04
N ALA A 113 -20.40 -11.55 -4.89
CA ALA A 113 -21.18 -10.70 -3.99
C ALA A 113 -20.32 -9.55 -3.45
N ARG A 114 -19.08 -9.85 -3.04
CA ARG A 114 -18.12 -8.86 -2.54
C ARG A 114 -17.73 -7.84 -3.61
N LEU A 115 -17.51 -8.26 -4.86
CA LEU A 115 -17.15 -7.36 -5.97
C LEU A 115 -18.20 -6.28 -6.30
N ARG A 116 -19.43 -6.39 -5.75
CA ARG A 116 -20.48 -5.36 -5.86
C ARG A 116 -20.37 -4.26 -4.81
N THR A 117 -19.55 -4.48 -3.78
CA THR A 117 -19.46 -3.64 -2.59
C THR A 117 -18.05 -3.12 -2.42
N GLU A 118 -17.91 -1.96 -1.83
CA GLU A 118 -16.62 -1.49 -1.34
C GLU A 118 -16.23 -2.27 -0.08
N LYS A 119 -14.95 -2.24 0.24
CA LYS A 119 -14.49 -2.68 1.54
C LYS A 119 -15.09 -1.72 2.56
N ASP A 120 -16.07 -2.20 3.30
CA ASP A 120 -16.56 -1.47 4.46
C ASP A 120 -15.39 -1.37 5.44
N GLY A 121 -14.87 -0.15 5.64
CA GLY A 121 -14.04 0.16 6.81
C GLY A 121 -14.81 -0.08 8.13
N ALA A 122 -16.13 -0.32 8.04
CA ALA A 122 -17.01 -0.73 9.13
C ALA A 122 -16.58 -2.10 9.68
N GLY A 123 -15.74 -2.04 10.71
CA GLY A 123 -15.14 -3.20 11.37
C GLY A 123 -13.78 -2.84 11.99
N LEU A 124 -13.10 -1.83 11.44
CA LEU A 124 -11.92 -1.23 12.04
C LEU A 124 -12.35 -0.42 13.27
N THR A 125 -12.39 -1.09 14.42
CA THR A 125 -12.60 -0.39 15.69
C THR A 125 -11.30 0.32 16.07
N VAL A 126 -11.30 1.63 15.85
CA VAL A 126 -10.16 2.47 16.20
C VAL A 126 -10.15 2.72 17.71
N GLN A 127 -9.04 2.42 18.39
CA GLN A 127 -8.92 2.59 19.84
C GLN A 127 -7.65 3.35 20.20
N TRP A 128 -7.80 4.61 20.63
CA TRP A 128 -6.70 5.45 21.09
C TRP A 128 -6.77 5.64 22.59
N SER A 129 -5.69 5.23 23.25
CA SER A 129 -5.43 5.50 24.66
C SER A 129 -3.94 5.79 24.78
N PRO A 130 -3.46 6.92 24.22
CA PRO A 130 -2.06 7.28 24.26
C PRO A 130 -1.59 7.46 25.71
N PRO A 131 -0.30 7.24 26.00
CA PRO A 131 0.30 7.62 27.27
C PRO A 131 0.31 9.15 27.43
N GLU A 132 0.05 9.64 28.64
CA GLU A 132 -0.13 11.07 28.91
C GLU A 132 1.14 11.93 28.64
N ASP A 133 2.33 11.45 29.00
CA ASP A 133 3.60 12.20 28.89
C ASP A 133 4.62 11.50 27.97
N ALA A 134 4.14 10.81 26.94
CA ALA A 134 5.03 10.13 26.01
C ALA A 134 4.50 10.10 24.58
N ILE A 135 5.44 9.94 23.66
CA ILE A 135 5.20 9.78 22.23
C ILE A 135 5.69 8.40 21.79
N VAL A 136 4.97 7.80 20.85
CA VAL A 136 5.44 6.56 20.22
C VAL A 136 6.29 6.90 19.00
N ALA A 137 7.55 6.47 19.02
CA ALA A 137 8.42 6.52 17.86
C ALA A 137 8.37 5.17 17.14
N LEU A 138 7.96 5.19 15.87
CA LEU A 138 7.80 4.00 15.03
C LEU A 138 8.77 4.09 13.84
N ASP A 139 9.72 3.16 13.72
CA ASP A 139 10.60 3.05 12.55
C ASP A 139 10.22 1.78 11.77
N TYR A 140 9.77 1.95 10.53
CA TYR A 140 9.32 0.83 9.70
C TYR A 140 9.75 0.96 8.26
N ALA A 141 9.85 -0.19 7.60
CA ALA A 141 10.03 -0.26 6.16
C ALA A 141 8.97 -1.15 5.53
N TYR A 142 8.65 -0.91 4.27
CA TYR A 142 7.87 -1.86 3.50
C TYR A 142 8.33 -2.01 2.06
N ARG A 143 8.11 -3.21 1.53
CA ARG A 143 8.36 -3.57 0.13
C ARG A 143 7.08 -4.08 -0.49
N THR A 144 6.75 -3.55 -1.65
CA THR A 144 5.54 -3.95 -2.39
C THR A 144 5.88 -4.32 -3.83
N VAL A 145 5.38 -5.46 -4.27
CA VAL A 145 5.48 -5.95 -5.65
C VAL A 145 4.07 -6.14 -6.17
N LEU A 146 3.80 -5.55 -7.33
CA LEU A 146 2.50 -5.61 -7.99
C LEU A 146 2.64 -6.30 -9.34
N ARG A 147 1.84 -7.35 -9.55
CA ARG A 147 1.90 -8.17 -10.77
C ARG A 147 0.50 -8.28 -11.38
N SER A 148 0.41 -8.13 -12.70
CA SER A 148 -0.80 -8.52 -13.43
C SER A 148 -0.81 -10.04 -13.61
N LEU A 149 -1.92 -10.67 -13.23
CA LEU A 149 -2.16 -12.10 -13.47
C LEU A 149 -2.73 -12.38 -14.86
N ASP A 150 -3.06 -11.33 -15.60
CA ASP A 150 -3.73 -11.42 -16.90
C ASP A 150 -2.79 -11.08 -18.07
N HIS A 151 -1.81 -10.21 -17.83
CA HIS A 151 -0.82 -9.79 -18.82
C HIS A 151 0.58 -9.99 -18.20
N GLY A 152 1.29 -11.06 -18.58
CA GLY A 152 2.55 -11.48 -17.94
C GLY A 152 3.55 -10.33 -17.68
N HIS A 153 4.29 -10.39 -16.57
CA HIS A 153 5.30 -9.45 -15.99
C HIS A 153 5.39 -7.98 -16.47
N ARG A 154 4.34 -7.38 -17.03
CA ARG A 154 4.32 -5.95 -17.29
C ARG A 154 3.96 -5.28 -15.98
N GLU A 155 4.95 -4.62 -15.40
CA GLU A 155 4.73 -3.78 -14.22
C GLU A 155 3.69 -2.72 -14.58
N PRO A 156 2.57 -2.67 -13.85
CA PRO A 156 1.57 -1.65 -14.10
C PRO A 156 2.15 -0.28 -13.71
N ARG A 157 2.00 0.70 -14.61
CA ARG A 157 2.52 2.05 -14.44
C ARG A 157 1.59 2.85 -13.54
N PHE A 158 1.80 2.78 -12.23
CA PHE A 158 1.15 3.68 -11.29
C PHE A 158 2.13 4.80 -10.91
N ALA A 159 1.71 6.05 -11.08
CA ALA A 159 2.38 7.19 -10.48
C ALA A 159 1.84 7.35 -9.05
N PHE A 160 2.67 7.11 -8.04
CA PHE A 160 2.31 7.42 -6.66
C PHE A 160 2.79 8.83 -6.33
N GLU A 161 1.87 9.70 -5.95
CA GLU A 161 2.20 11.01 -5.40
C GLU A 161 2.84 10.79 -4.03
N ALA A 162 4.10 11.20 -3.88
CA ALA A 162 4.76 11.18 -2.58
C ALA A 162 3.92 12.02 -1.61
N GLY A 163 3.68 11.51 -0.39
CA GLY A 163 3.27 12.38 0.70
C GLY A 163 4.33 13.48 0.92
N PRO A 164 3.96 14.61 1.55
CA PRO A 164 4.90 15.69 1.80
C PRO A 164 6.15 15.17 2.52
N LEU A 165 7.29 15.30 1.85
CA LEU A 165 8.63 15.03 2.33
C LEU A 165 9.06 16.21 3.18
N GLU A 166 8.84 16.24 4.49
CA GLU A 166 9.45 17.28 5.33
C GLU A 166 9.72 16.85 6.76
N LEU A 167 11.02 16.84 7.10
CA LEU A 167 11.74 16.68 8.38
C LEU A 167 12.10 15.20 8.74
N GLY A 168 12.96 14.94 9.73
CA GLY A 168 13.56 13.62 10.03
C GLY A 168 13.70 13.38 11.53
N PHE A 169 13.66 12.12 11.99
CA PHE A 169 13.93 11.79 13.39
C PHE A 169 14.91 10.64 13.57
N GLU A 170 15.59 10.65 14.72
CA GLU A 170 16.48 9.59 15.18
C GLU A 170 16.13 9.16 16.60
N LEU A 171 16.02 7.86 16.79
CA LEU A 171 15.91 7.25 18.11
C LEU A 171 17.32 6.93 18.62
N VAL A 172 17.74 7.57 19.71
CA VAL A 172 19.06 7.38 20.32
C VAL A 172 18.93 6.77 21.71
N ALA A 173 19.83 5.85 22.07
CA ALA A 173 19.92 5.33 23.42
C ALA A 173 20.71 6.31 24.29
N GLU A 174 20.11 6.81 25.37
CA GLU A 174 20.75 7.74 26.32
C GLU A 174 20.50 7.28 27.75
N GLY A 175 21.56 6.98 28.51
CA GLY A 175 21.47 6.67 29.95
C GLY A 175 20.33 5.71 30.30
N ASP A 176 19.29 6.25 30.94
CA ASP A 176 18.13 5.51 31.48
C ASP A 176 17.03 5.18 30.46
N GLY A 177 17.25 5.31 29.14
CA GLY A 177 16.29 4.86 28.12
C GLY A 177 16.42 5.53 26.75
N PRO A 178 15.42 5.42 25.86
CA PRO A 178 15.46 6.06 24.56
C PRO A 178 15.19 7.58 24.64
N ALA A 179 15.86 8.34 23.79
CA ALA A 179 15.55 9.73 23.48
C ALA A 179 15.29 9.89 21.98
N LEU A 180 14.50 10.91 21.63
CA LEU A 180 14.09 11.18 20.25
C LEU A 180 14.66 12.52 19.81
N LEU A 181 15.52 12.49 18.79
CA LEU A 181 16.04 13.68 18.15
C LEU A 181 15.20 13.99 16.92
N LEU A 182 14.71 15.22 16.82
CA LEU A 182 13.85 15.68 15.74
C LEU A 182 14.55 16.79 14.96
N GLU A 183 14.64 16.64 13.65
CA GLU A 183 14.85 17.75 12.74
C GLU A 183 13.55 18.56 12.76
N ALA A 184 13.41 19.50 13.68
CA ALA A 184 12.29 20.42 13.76
C ALA A 184 12.76 21.67 14.51
N GLU A 185 12.07 22.80 14.34
CA GLU A 185 12.35 24.00 15.13
C GLU A 185 11.87 23.85 16.57
N GLN A 186 10.79 23.08 16.79
CA GLN A 186 10.15 22.88 18.08
C GLN A 186 9.73 21.41 18.25
N PRO A 187 9.65 20.89 19.48
CA PRO A 187 9.10 19.57 19.74
C PRO A 187 7.60 19.52 19.34
N PRO A 188 7.07 18.33 19.02
CA PRO A 188 5.67 18.15 18.66
C PRO A 188 4.75 18.49 19.83
N GLY A 189 3.56 19.02 19.51
CA GLY A 189 2.52 19.29 20.49
C GLY A 189 1.91 18.02 21.08
N ASP A 190 1.04 18.20 22.07
CA ASP A 190 0.42 17.12 22.83
C ASP A 190 -0.56 16.27 22.00
N GLU A 191 -1.04 16.82 20.88
CA GLU A 191 -1.92 16.15 19.92
C GLU A 191 -1.24 15.02 19.14
N VAL A 192 0.09 15.06 19.05
CA VAL A 192 0.87 14.05 18.31
C VAL A 192 1.09 12.82 19.17
N ALA A 193 0.54 11.68 18.77
CA ALA A 193 0.67 10.43 19.51
C ALA A 193 1.76 9.51 18.94
N VAL A 194 1.94 9.52 17.62
CA VAL A 194 2.94 8.69 16.94
C VAL A 194 3.75 9.54 15.97
N LEU A 195 5.08 9.41 16.05
CA LEU A 195 6.01 9.85 15.01
C LEU A 195 6.53 8.61 14.30
N ALA A 196 6.28 8.52 13.01
CA ALA A 196 6.59 7.34 12.23
C ALA A 196 7.63 7.67 11.16
N ARG A 197 8.76 6.96 11.13
CA ARG A 197 9.78 7.04 10.08
C ARG A 197 9.54 5.86 9.14
N GLU A 198 9.42 6.16 7.85
CA GLU A 198 9.08 5.18 6.83
C GLU A 198 10.17 5.09 5.76
N SER A 199 10.50 3.86 5.37
CA SER A 199 11.22 3.57 4.13
C SER A 199 10.38 2.66 3.26
N TYR A 200 10.30 2.93 1.97
CA TYR A 200 9.55 2.06 1.09
C TYR A 200 10.19 1.83 -0.27
N CYS A 201 9.95 0.63 -0.79
CA CYS A 201 10.40 0.20 -2.10
C CYS A 201 9.21 -0.18 -2.99
N VAL A 202 9.09 0.45 -4.16
CA VAL A 202 8.08 0.14 -5.18
C VAL A 202 8.73 -0.60 -6.34
N GLY A 203 8.20 -1.78 -6.68
CA GLY A 203 8.68 -2.57 -7.81
C GLY A 203 10.12 -3.10 -7.65
N GLY A 204 10.71 -3.00 -6.45
CA GLY A 204 12.11 -3.38 -6.24
C GLY A 204 13.14 -2.39 -6.79
N LEU A 205 12.71 -1.22 -7.29
CA LEU A 205 13.57 -0.30 -8.06
C LEU A 205 13.68 1.09 -7.44
N GLU A 206 12.59 1.61 -6.87
CA GLU A 206 12.56 2.96 -6.30
C GLU A 206 12.49 2.90 -4.79
N HIS A 207 13.53 3.40 -4.12
CA HIS A 207 13.57 3.57 -2.68
C HIS A 207 13.22 5.01 -2.31
N ARG A 208 12.26 5.16 -1.39
CA ARG A 208 11.89 6.44 -0.80
C ARG A 208 11.96 6.35 0.70
N HIS A 209 12.25 7.49 1.31
CA HIS A 209 12.34 7.65 2.74
C HIS A 209 11.53 8.87 3.12
N GLY A 210 10.85 8.77 4.23
CA GLY A 210 10.03 9.84 4.76
C GLY A 210 9.68 9.55 6.19
N TRP A 211 8.71 10.30 6.67
CA TRP A 211 8.24 10.20 8.03
C TRP A 211 6.87 10.90 8.11
N ARG A 212 6.12 10.61 9.16
CA ARG A 212 4.73 11.05 9.33
C ARG A 212 4.47 11.39 10.77
N VAL A 213 3.69 12.45 10.94
CA VAL A 213 3.08 12.83 12.21
C VAL A 213 1.67 12.27 12.23
N HIS A 214 1.37 11.46 13.23
CA HIS A 214 0.04 10.89 13.42
C HIS A 214 -0.58 11.52 14.66
N ALA A 215 -1.37 12.58 14.41
CA ALA A 215 -2.16 13.26 15.43
C ALA A 215 -3.46 12.49 15.69
N LEU A 216 -3.89 12.37 16.94
CA LEU A 216 -4.97 11.47 17.40
C LEU A 216 -6.25 11.47 16.55
N GLU A 217 -6.61 12.61 15.98
CA GLU A 217 -7.84 12.82 15.21
C GLU A 217 -7.82 12.20 13.81
N GLY A 218 -6.65 11.82 13.27
CA GLY A 218 -6.49 11.39 11.88
C GLY A 218 -6.56 9.88 11.62
N ALA A 219 -6.98 9.08 12.59
CA ALA A 219 -6.96 7.63 12.50
C ALA A 219 -8.12 7.03 11.66
N PRO A 220 -7.93 5.86 11.02
CA PRO A 220 -6.74 5.01 11.03
C PRO A 220 -5.60 5.56 10.16
N PHE A 221 -4.35 5.33 10.57
CA PHE A 221 -3.17 5.81 9.82
C PHE A 221 -2.64 4.74 8.89
N MET A 222 -2.55 5.04 7.60
CA MET A 222 -2.05 4.09 6.60
C MET A 222 -0.52 3.97 6.67
N ILE A 223 -0.03 2.75 6.88
CA ILE A 223 1.38 2.36 6.69
C ILE A 223 1.60 1.98 5.22
N HIS A 224 0.70 1.20 4.64
CA HIS A 224 0.68 0.89 3.21
C HIS A 224 -0.75 1.05 2.68
N PRO A 225 -0.94 1.67 1.49
CA PRO A 225 -2.26 1.79 0.89
C PRO A 225 -2.94 0.42 0.76
N SER A 226 -4.14 0.30 1.31
CA SER A 226 -5.06 -0.85 1.27
C SER A 226 -5.01 -1.88 2.42
N GLU A 227 -3.86 -2.18 3.06
CA GLU A 227 -3.82 -3.39 3.92
C GLU A 227 -3.05 -3.33 5.24
N VAL A 228 -2.20 -2.33 5.50
CA VAL A 228 -1.55 -2.17 6.80
C VAL A 228 -1.82 -0.78 7.35
N GLN A 229 -2.46 -0.72 8.52
CA GLN A 229 -2.91 0.52 9.14
C GLN A 229 -2.67 0.49 10.65
N ILE A 230 -2.32 1.63 11.23
CA ILE A 230 -2.38 1.84 12.68
C ILE A 230 -3.83 2.16 13.03
N VAL A 231 -4.45 1.27 13.79
CA VAL A 231 -5.85 1.38 14.23
C VAL A 231 -5.97 1.62 15.72
N GLY A 232 -4.85 1.69 16.45
CA GLY A 232 -4.91 2.08 17.85
C GLY A 232 -3.56 2.19 18.51
N LEU A 233 -3.62 2.73 19.72
CA LEU A 233 -2.49 2.91 20.61
C LEU A 233 -2.96 2.67 22.03
N ARG A 234 -2.18 1.90 22.79
CA ARG A 234 -2.44 1.57 24.19
C ARG A 234 -1.61 2.42 25.15
N PRO A 235 -1.99 2.50 26.44
CA PRO A 235 -1.28 3.32 27.42
C PRO A 235 0.16 2.87 27.68
N ASP A 236 0.48 1.60 27.40
CA ASP A 236 1.83 1.03 27.50
C ASP A 236 2.69 1.33 26.26
N GLY A 237 2.18 2.09 25.29
CA GLY A 237 2.85 2.39 24.04
C GLY A 237 2.71 1.33 22.96
N ALA A 238 1.94 0.25 23.20
CA ALA A 238 1.72 -0.77 22.18
C ALA A 238 0.83 -0.23 21.04
N LEU A 239 1.30 -0.40 19.81
CA LEU A 239 0.55 -0.06 18.61
C LEU A 239 -0.34 -1.23 18.21
N ARG A 240 -1.61 -0.93 17.95
CA ARG A 240 -2.52 -1.88 17.35
C ARG A 240 -2.53 -1.66 15.84
N LEU A 241 -2.08 -2.67 15.12
CA LEU A 241 -2.03 -2.68 13.66
C LEU A 241 -3.15 -3.54 13.11
N TRP A 242 -3.87 -3.03 12.12
CA TRP A 242 -4.65 -3.85 11.21
C TRP A 242 -3.76 -4.33 10.08
N VAL A 243 -3.65 -5.65 9.92
CA VAL A 243 -2.86 -6.31 8.88
C VAL A 243 -3.81 -7.21 8.09
N TYR A 244 -4.27 -6.72 6.94
CA TYR A 244 -5.21 -7.38 6.02
C TYR A 244 -6.60 -7.68 6.59
N ASP A 245 -6.73 -8.74 7.38
CA ASP A 245 -7.98 -9.26 7.97
C ASP A 245 -7.87 -9.52 9.48
N ARG A 246 -6.72 -9.18 10.08
CA ARG A 246 -6.44 -9.41 11.50
C ARG A 246 -5.88 -8.18 12.17
N THR A 247 -6.08 -8.15 13.48
CA THR A 247 -5.49 -7.15 14.36
C THR A 247 -4.29 -7.77 15.08
N VAL A 248 -3.17 -7.05 15.11
CA VAL A 248 -1.94 -7.43 15.83
C VAL A 248 -1.54 -6.27 16.72
N ASP A 249 -1.22 -6.54 17.99
CA ASP A 249 -0.57 -5.55 18.84
C ASP A 249 0.95 -5.73 18.75
N VAL A 250 1.67 -4.63 18.56
CA VAL A 250 3.14 -4.56 18.56
C VAL A 250 3.56 -3.74 19.76
N ARG A 251 4.31 -4.33 20.68
CA ARG A 251 4.80 -3.65 21.89
C ARG A 251 6.14 -2.96 21.65
N PRO A 252 6.47 -1.92 22.44
CA PRO A 252 7.80 -1.34 22.39
C PRO A 252 8.91 -2.39 22.54
N GLY A 253 9.93 -2.31 21.67
CA GLY A 253 11.02 -3.27 21.56
C GLY A 253 10.75 -4.49 20.67
N GLU A 254 9.51 -4.76 20.27
CA GLU A 254 9.21 -5.80 19.30
C GLU A 254 9.53 -5.36 17.87
N ARG A 255 10.00 -6.30 17.05
CA ARG A 255 10.43 -6.06 15.65
C ARG A 255 9.77 -7.04 14.68
N PRO A 256 8.43 -7.10 14.62
CA PRO A 256 7.74 -8.04 13.77
C PRO A 256 7.96 -7.75 12.28
N VAL A 257 7.85 -8.83 11.48
CA VAL A 257 7.76 -8.77 10.03
C VAL A 257 6.39 -9.33 9.62
N PHE A 258 5.69 -8.59 8.79
CA PHE A 258 4.40 -8.98 8.23
C PHE A 258 4.54 -9.17 6.72
N SER A 259 4.49 -10.42 6.27
CA SER A 259 4.44 -10.73 4.84
C SER A 259 3.03 -11.18 4.47
N LEU A 260 2.46 -10.55 3.44
CA LEU A 260 1.10 -10.81 2.98
C LEU A 260 1.05 -10.80 1.45
N THR A 261 0.25 -11.70 0.90
CA THR A 261 -0.08 -11.75 -0.53
C THR A 261 -1.58 -11.70 -0.67
N TYR A 262 -2.06 -10.78 -1.49
CA TYR A 262 -3.49 -10.64 -1.78
C TYR A 262 -3.72 -10.29 -3.24
N TYR A 263 -4.96 -10.48 -3.65
CA TYR A 263 -5.43 -10.30 -5.01
C TYR A 263 -6.56 -9.29 -5.03
N PHE A 264 -6.65 -8.49 -6.08
CA PHE A 264 -7.73 -7.53 -6.24
C PHE A 264 -8.00 -7.28 -7.72
N LEU A 265 -9.16 -6.68 -7.99
CA LEU A 265 -9.57 -6.31 -9.34
C LEU A 265 -9.42 -4.81 -9.51
N SER A 266 -8.70 -4.38 -10.56
CA SER A 266 -8.60 -2.98 -10.94
C SER A 266 -8.59 -2.85 -12.46
N MET A 267 -9.44 -1.98 -13.00
CA MET A 267 -9.59 -1.75 -14.44
C MET A 267 -9.74 -3.04 -15.27
N GLY A 268 -10.43 -4.04 -14.72
CA GLY A 268 -10.68 -5.32 -15.38
C GLY A 268 -9.51 -6.30 -15.35
N GLN A 269 -8.43 -5.95 -14.65
CA GLN A 269 -7.24 -6.77 -14.46
C GLN A 269 -7.22 -7.36 -13.06
N ARG A 270 -6.91 -8.66 -12.98
CA ARG A 270 -6.53 -9.32 -11.73
C ARG A 270 -5.10 -8.95 -11.40
N LEU A 271 -4.93 -8.34 -10.24
CA LEU A 271 -3.64 -7.91 -9.73
C LEU A 271 -3.30 -8.74 -8.49
N GLU A 272 -2.07 -9.22 -8.42
CA GLU A 272 -1.45 -9.77 -7.23
C GLU A 272 -0.57 -8.68 -6.60
N ARG A 273 -0.76 -8.44 -5.30
CA ARG A 273 0.18 -7.66 -4.50
C ARG A 273 0.83 -8.54 -3.45
N GLN A 274 2.16 -8.54 -3.46
CA GLN A 274 2.99 -9.06 -2.39
C GLN A 274 3.49 -7.86 -1.59
N LEU A 275 3.23 -7.85 -0.29
CA LEU A 275 3.63 -6.80 0.63
C LEU A 275 4.40 -7.41 1.79
N GLU A 276 5.53 -6.82 2.13
CA GLU A 276 6.26 -7.09 3.34
C GLU A 276 6.43 -5.79 4.12
N VAL A 277 5.98 -5.75 5.37
CA VAL A 277 6.19 -4.63 6.28
C VAL A 277 7.07 -5.12 7.42
N GLN A 278 8.16 -4.42 7.67
CA GLN A 278 9.09 -4.69 8.77
C GLN A 278 9.06 -3.52 9.74
N ILE A 279 8.81 -3.81 11.02
CA ILE A 279 9.00 -2.86 12.10
C ILE A 279 10.44 -3.00 12.59
N HIS A 280 11.25 -1.96 12.42
CA HIS A 280 12.66 -1.94 12.84
C HIS A 280 12.80 -1.50 14.29
N ASP A 281 12.01 -0.51 14.69
CA ASP A 281 11.96 -0.05 16.06
C ASP A 281 10.57 0.45 16.42
N LEU A 282 10.21 0.22 17.67
CA LEU A 282 9.03 0.77 18.29
C LEU A 282 9.41 1.14 19.70
N ALA A 283 9.36 2.43 20.01
CA ALA A 283 9.77 2.93 21.31
C ALA A 283 8.72 3.87 21.88
N LEU A 284 8.53 3.74 23.19
CA LEU A 284 7.81 4.73 23.97
C LEU A 284 8.82 5.73 24.52
N VAL A 285 8.73 6.98 24.08
CA VAL A 285 9.69 8.03 24.44
C VAL A 285 8.97 9.09 25.29
N PRO A 286 9.41 9.34 26.54
CA PRO A 286 8.86 10.44 27.33
C PRO A 286 9.01 11.77 26.60
N ARG A 287 7.99 12.63 26.60
CA ARG A 287 8.02 13.91 25.85
C ARG A 287 9.18 14.80 26.25
N ARG A 288 9.55 14.81 27.54
CA ARG A 288 10.75 15.50 28.06
C ARG A 288 12.09 15.05 27.45
N ARG A 289 12.10 13.91 26.75
CA ARG A 289 13.27 13.33 26.07
C ARG A 289 13.20 13.49 24.54
N VAL A 290 12.22 14.24 24.05
CA VAL A 290 12.11 14.64 22.66
C VAL A 290 12.82 15.98 22.49
N ARG A 291 13.80 16.06 21.59
CA ARG A 291 14.64 17.24 21.39
C ARG A 291 14.59 17.67 19.93
N ALA A 292 14.21 18.93 19.70
CA ALA A 292 14.29 19.59 18.41
C ALA A 292 15.72 20.07 18.16
N LEU A 293 16.28 19.74 16.99
CA LEU A 293 17.66 20.07 16.59
C LEU A 293 17.75 21.25 15.62
N GLY A 294 16.66 21.64 14.95
CA GLY A 294 16.66 22.71 13.95
C GLY A 294 17.58 22.48 12.74
N ALA A 295 18.07 21.26 12.54
CA ALA A 295 18.99 20.91 11.46
C ALA A 295 18.74 19.46 10.97
N PRO A 296 19.09 19.16 9.70
CA PRO A 296 18.89 17.83 9.12
C PRO A 296 19.56 16.70 9.89
N ILE A 297 18.80 15.63 10.11
CA ILE A 297 19.36 14.39 10.67
C ILE A 297 19.88 13.53 9.51
N PRO A 298 21.19 13.27 9.41
CA PRO A 298 21.75 12.52 8.30
C PRO A 298 21.38 11.04 8.34
N TRP A 299 21.11 10.46 7.16
CA TRP A 299 21.08 9.02 6.98
C TRP A 299 22.45 8.43 7.24
N THR A 300 22.62 7.70 8.35
CA THR A 300 23.86 6.99 8.64
C THR A 300 23.96 5.73 7.77
N GLY A 301 25.19 5.24 7.54
CA GLY A 301 25.39 3.95 6.88
C GLY A 301 24.79 2.78 7.66
N GLU A 302 24.59 2.92 8.96
CA GLU A 302 23.84 1.96 9.77
C GLU A 302 22.35 1.97 9.44
N HIS A 303 21.73 3.15 9.31
CA HIS A 303 20.34 3.28 8.88
C HIS A 303 20.11 2.62 7.53
N LEU A 304 20.97 2.88 6.55
CA LEU A 304 20.87 2.29 5.22
C LEU A 304 21.06 0.76 5.25
N ARG A 305 22.07 0.25 5.98
CA ARG A 305 22.31 -1.20 6.11
C ARG A 305 21.13 -1.92 6.77
N ARG A 306 20.59 -1.34 7.84
CA ARG A 306 19.42 -1.83 8.57
C ARG A 306 18.20 -1.98 7.65
N TRP A 307 17.98 -1.01 6.77
CA TRP A 307 16.83 -0.97 5.88
C TRP A 307 16.98 -1.77 4.59
N LEU A 308 18.21 -1.86 4.06
CA LEU A 308 18.50 -2.68 2.89
C LEU A 308 18.66 -4.16 3.24
N GLY A 309 18.57 -4.53 4.53
CA GLY A 309 18.83 -5.89 4.99
C GLY A 309 20.27 -6.34 4.75
N VAL A 310 21.19 -5.39 4.55
CA VAL A 310 22.62 -5.66 4.39
C VAL A 310 23.21 -5.77 5.78
N GLY A 311 23.13 -6.98 6.35
CA GLY A 311 23.74 -7.27 7.65
C GLY A 311 25.25 -7.08 7.61
N GLU A 312 25.82 -6.64 8.75
CA GLU A 312 27.25 -6.84 9.00
C GLU A 312 27.51 -8.35 8.93
N GLU A 313 28.51 -8.76 8.14
CA GLU A 313 29.03 -10.11 8.27
C GLU A 313 29.31 -10.36 9.75
N PRO A 314 28.90 -11.50 10.31
CA PRO A 314 29.14 -11.79 11.72
C PRO A 314 30.65 -11.67 11.97
N GLY A 315 31.02 -10.62 12.71
CA GLY A 315 32.40 -10.25 12.95
C GLY A 315 33.19 -11.44 13.46
N GLY A 316 34.28 -11.74 12.74
CA GLY A 316 35.31 -12.66 13.17
C GLY A 316 35.88 -12.22 14.52
N ALA A 317 35.34 -12.77 15.59
CA ALA A 317 35.98 -12.77 16.89
C ALA A 317 36.81 -14.04 17.01
N GLY A 318 38.14 -13.89 17.01
CA GLY A 318 39.04 -14.91 17.55
C GLY A 318 40.21 -15.29 16.65
N ALA A 319 41.15 -14.35 16.46
CA ALA A 319 42.52 -14.74 16.22
C ALA A 319 43.03 -15.63 17.38
N ARG A 320 43.46 -16.86 17.10
CA ARG A 320 44.59 -17.46 17.80
C ARG A 320 45.57 -18.05 16.82
N ARG A 321 46.76 -17.46 16.88
CA ARG A 321 48.01 -17.88 16.27
C ARG A 321 48.44 -19.25 16.78
N GLY A 322 48.99 -20.03 15.86
CA GLY A 322 49.97 -21.10 16.05
C GLY A 322 50.26 -21.59 14.63
N GLY A 323 51.35 -21.27 13.96
CA GLY A 323 52.73 -21.28 14.45
C GLY A 323 53.46 -22.39 13.71
N SER A 324 54.02 -22.02 12.55
CA SER A 324 55.29 -22.51 12.00
C SER A 324 55.49 -23.99 11.61
N ALA A 325 55.70 -24.14 10.29
CA ALA A 325 56.80 -24.84 9.62
C ALA A 325 56.69 -26.32 9.19
N THR A 326 57.35 -26.54 8.03
CA THR A 326 57.71 -27.78 7.34
C THR A 326 56.54 -28.45 6.59
N GLY A 327 56.63 -28.91 5.36
CA GLY A 327 57.73 -29.11 4.42
C GLY A 327 57.28 -30.15 3.39
N GLU A 328 57.82 -30.05 2.17
CA GLU A 328 57.97 -31.13 1.17
C GLU A 328 56.77 -31.83 0.49
N ARG A 329 56.78 -31.68 -0.85
CA ARG A 329 56.79 -32.72 -1.91
C ARG A 329 55.84 -33.93 -1.81
N ALA A 330 55.03 -34.11 -2.86
CA ALA A 330 55.05 -35.22 -3.83
C ALA A 330 53.79 -35.12 -4.72
N ARG A 331 53.89 -34.92 -6.04
CA ARG A 331 53.87 -35.95 -7.10
C ARG A 331 52.75 -37.00 -6.97
N GLY A 332 51.92 -37.10 -8.02
CA GLY A 332 51.44 -38.37 -8.55
C GLY A 332 49.97 -38.39 -8.92
N GLY A 333 49.67 -38.60 -10.21
CA GLY A 333 48.36 -38.99 -10.73
C GLY A 333 47.78 -38.01 -11.71
#